data_AF-A0A8C7M5K2-F1
#
_entry.id   AF-A0A8C7M5K2-F1
#
_cell.length_a   1.000
_cell.length_b   1.000
_cell.length_c   1.000
_cell.angle_alpha   90.00
_cell.angle_beta   90.00
_cell.angle_gamma   90.00
#
_symmetry.space_group_name_H-M   'P 1'
#
loop_
_entity.id
_entity.type
_entity.pdbx_description
1 polymer ?
#
loop_
_entity_poly.entity_id
_entity_poly.type
_entity_poly.pdbx_seq_one_letter_code
_entity_poly.pdbx_strand_id
1 'polypeptide(L)'
;VEFRAGKMTMKGSTVTSDKRTGQVYIQQTDYSLIHFCWNDWTSGNVDDLIIFPDDCEFKRESKTDKDEEYCRKVNEYLNNPTMPGALGEGGLQSLLGNMSHNQLMQLIGRTGLGGLDK
;
A
#
# COMPACT_ATOMS: atom_id res chain seq x y z
N VAL A 1 4.70 -2.37 -2.64
CA VAL A 1 4.80 -1.73 -3.98
C VAL A 1 6.24 -1.30 -4.22
N GLU A 2 6.73 -1.31 -5.46
CA GLU A 2 8.05 -0.79 -5.81
C GLU A 2 8.05 -0.12 -7.20
N PHE A 3 8.83 0.96 -7.37
CA PHE A 3 8.97 1.66 -8.65
C PHE A 3 10.23 2.54 -8.70
N ARG A 4 10.72 2.81 -9.91
CA ARG A 4 11.87 3.71 -10.13
C ARG A 4 11.46 5.15 -9.90
N ALA A 5 12.16 5.84 -9.01
CA ALA A 5 11.95 7.25 -8.74
C ALA A 5 13.20 7.89 -8.15
N GLY A 6 13.42 9.17 -8.49
CA GLY A 6 14.41 10.00 -7.81
C GLY A 6 13.84 10.61 -6.54
N LYS A 7 14.71 11.25 -5.75
CA LYS A 7 14.31 12.05 -4.59
C LYS A 7 14.71 13.51 -4.76
N MET A 8 14.18 14.35 -3.88
CA MET A 8 14.59 15.75 -3.77
C MET A 8 15.10 16.02 -2.36
N THR A 9 16.03 16.97 -2.24
CA THR A 9 16.57 17.40 -0.95
C THR A 9 16.44 18.91 -0.82
N MET A 10 16.20 19.39 0.39
CA MET A 10 16.16 20.82 0.67
C MET A 10 17.60 21.35 0.83
N LYS A 11 17.95 22.39 0.07
CA LYS A 11 19.22 23.13 0.22
C LYS A 11 18.90 24.58 0.58
N GLY A 12 19.07 24.94 1.85
CA GLY A 12 18.58 26.21 2.38
C GLY A 12 17.06 26.26 2.29
N SER A 13 16.51 27.20 1.50
CA SER A 13 15.07 27.34 1.23
C SER A 13 14.63 26.75 -0.12
N THR A 14 15.51 26.07 -0.85
CA THR A 14 15.24 25.61 -2.21
C THR A 14 15.27 24.08 -2.30
N VAL A 15 14.20 23.50 -2.84
CA VAL A 15 14.13 22.07 -3.17
C VAL A 15 14.98 21.79 -4.41
N THR A 16 15.96 20.90 -4.28
CA THR A 16 16.89 20.52 -5.35
C THR A 16 16.73 19.04 -5.68
N SER A 17 16.60 18.73 -6.97
CA SER A 17 16.58 17.33 -7.44
C SER A 17 17.91 16.64 -7.16
N ASP A 18 17.83 15.46 -6.52
CA ASP A 18 18.96 14.53 -6.46
C ASP A 18 19.11 13.87 -7.84
N LYS A 19 20.34 13.81 -8.36
CA LYS A 19 20.62 13.27 -9.70
C LYS A 19 20.86 11.76 -9.69
N ARG A 20 20.94 11.15 -8.51
CA ARG A 20 21.11 9.71 -8.37
C ARG A 20 19.85 8.97 -8.79
N THR A 21 20.06 7.84 -9.44
CA THR A 21 18.99 6.90 -9.75
C THR A 21 18.68 6.06 -8.52
N GLY A 22 17.40 5.82 -8.29
CA GLY A 22 16.96 5.02 -7.16
C GLY A 22 15.59 4.41 -7.37
N GLN A 23 15.16 3.70 -6.34
CA GLN A 23 13.90 3.00 -6.29
C GLN A 23 13.18 3.32 -5.00
N VAL A 24 11.89 3.64 -5.11
CA VAL A 24 10.98 3.68 -3.98
C VAL A 24 10.38 2.29 -3.81
N TYR A 25 10.32 1.80 -2.58
CA TYR A 25 9.55 0.60 -2.24
C TYR A 25 8.92 0.74 -0.86
N ILE A 26 7.85 -0.02 -0.65
CA ILE A 26 7.16 -0.11 0.64
C ILE A 26 7.23 -1.53 1.14
N GLN A 27 7.68 -1.70 2.37
CA GLN A 27 7.82 -2.98 3.04
C GLN A 27 7.01 -2.97 4.34
N GLN A 28 6.14 -3.95 4.50
CA GLN A 28 5.49 -4.22 5.78
C GLN A 28 6.32 -5.24 6.56
N THR A 29 6.57 -4.98 7.84
CA THR A 29 7.30 -5.90 8.72
C THR A 29 6.35 -6.77 9.55
N ASP A 30 6.90 -7.76 10.22
CA ASP A 30 6.16 -8.71 11.07
C ASP A 30 5.48 -8.01 12.27
N TYR A 31 5.96 -6.83 12.66
CA TYR A 31 5.34 -6.00 13.71
C TYR A 31 4.22 -5.09 13.16
N SER A 32 3.79 -5.31 11.92
CA SER A 32 2.81 -4.48 11.21
C SER A 32 3.24 -3.03 11.00
N LEU A 33 4.56 -2.75 11.09
CA LEU A 33 5.10 -1.43 10.75
C LEU A 33 5.31 -1.32 9.25
N ILE A 34 4.98 -0.15 8.70
CA ILE A 34 5.11 0.14 7.28
C ILE A 34 6.37 0.98 7.07
N HIS A 35 7.32 0.42 6.33
CA HIS A 35 8.56 1.09 5.94
C HIS A 35 8.40 1.66 4.55
N PHE A 36 8.50 2.98 4.42
CA PHE A 36 8.63 3.68 3.15
C PHE A 36 10.11 3.93 2.87
N CYS A 37 10.65 3.25 1.87
CA CYS A 37 12.08 3.21 1.62
C CYS A 37 12.44 3.84 0.27
N TRP A 38 13.61 4.49 0.22
CA TRP A 38 14.28 4.85 -1.03
C TRP A 38 15.69 4.28 -1.07
N ASN A 39 15.98 3.43 -2.06
CA ASN A 39 17.28 2.81 -2.28
C ASN A 39 18.06 3.55 -3.37
N ASP A 40 19.28 3.98 -3.06
CA ASP A 40 20.24 4.54 -4.01
C ASP A 40 21.03 3.42 -4.70
N TRP A 41 20.84 3.25 -6.01
CA TRP A 41 21.56 2.21 -6.76
C TRP A 41 23.04 2.51 -6.98
N THR A 42 23.46 3.76 -6.78
CA THR A 42 24.86 4.16 -6.93
C THR A 42 25.68 3.72 -5.72
N SER A 43 25.15 3.94 -4.52
CA SER A 43 25.86 3.69 -3.26
C SER A 43 25.37 2.46 -2.49
N GLY A 44 24.17 1.97 -2.79
CA GLY A 44 23.50 0.92 -2.02
C GLY A 44 22.89 1.39 -0.69
N ASN A 45 22.93 2.70 -0.41
CA ASN A 45 22.34 3.25 0.80
C ASN A 45 20.81 3.30 0.69
N VAL A 46 20.15 3.06 1.82
CA VAL A 46 18.69 3.07 1.94
C VAL A 46 18.27 4.14 2.95
N ASP A 47 17.40 5.05 2.50
CA ASP A 47 16.62 5.88 3.41
C ASP A 47 15.38 5.09 3.83
N ASP A 48 15.11 4.98 5.14
CA ASP A 48 14.02 4.18 5.70
C ASP A 48 13.17 5.03 6.66
N LEU A 49 11.88 5.16 6.36
CA LEU A 49 10.90 5.89 7.16
C LEU A 49 9.78 4.95 7.61
N ILE A 50 9.56 4.86 8.91
CA ILE A 50 8.38 4.19 9.48
C ILE A 50 7.18 5.12 9.38
N ILE A 51 6.11 4.64 8.74
CA ILE A 51 4.85 5.35 8.54
C ILE A 51 3.75 4.58 9.28
N PHE A 52 2.96 5.27 10.10
CA PHE A 52 1.74 4.70 10.65
C PHE A 52 0.57 4.91 9.67
N PRO A 53 -0.45 4.03 9.70
CA PRO A 53 -1.65 4.24 8.89
C PRO A 53 -2.24 5.62 9.09
N ASP A 54 -2.66 6.25 8.01
CA ASP A 54 -3.29 7.58 7.94
C ASP A 54 -2.37 8.78 8.27
N ASP A 55 -1.11 8.56 8.66
CA ASP A 55 -0.15 9.66 8.92
C ASP A 55 0.26 10.42 7.65
N CYS A 56 0.19 9.76 6.48
CA CYS A 56 0.73 10.26 5.23
C CYS A 56 -0.19 9.99 4.04
N GLU A 57 -0.17 10.92 3.09
CA GLU A 57 -0.82 10.78 1.79
C GLU A 57 0.19 11.06 0.69
N PHE A 58 0.37 10.11 -0.22
CA PHE A 58 1.22 10.28 -1.40
C PHE A 58 0.39 10.92 -2.52
N LYS A 59 0.80 12.10 -2.99
CA LYS A 59 0.10 12.85 -4.04
C LYS A 59 0.99 13.09 -5.24
N ARG A 60 0.34 13.12 -6.41
CA ARG A 60 0.94 13.50 -7.67
C ARG A 60 0.73 15.01 -7.90
N GLU A 61 1.80 15.73 -8.23
CA GLU A 61 1.75 17.18 -8.46
C GLU A 61 1.19 17.56 -9.86
N SER A 62 1.24 16.68 -10.88
CA SER A 62 0.76 16.97 -12.26
C SER A 62 0.04 15.78 -12.92
N LYS A 63 -0.70 15.93 -14.02
CA LYS A 63 -1.58 14.87 -14.58
C LYS A 63 -0.91 13.96 -15.63
N THR A 64 -0.10 13.00 -15.21
CA THR A 64 0.51 11.95 -16.07
C THR A 64 -0.07 10.55 -15.78
N ASP A 65 -0.42 9.79 -16.81
CA ASP A 65 -1.31 8.61 -16.70
C ASP A 65 -0.74 7.44 -15.88
N LYS A 66 0.57 7.16 -15.97
CA LYS A 66 1.19 6.00 -15.28
C LYS A 66 1.40 6.24 -13.77
N ASP A 67 1.45 7.50 -13.36
CA ASP A 67 1.74 7.86 -11.98
C ASP A 67 0.52 7.66 -11.08
N GLU A 68 -0.68 7.57 -11.66
CA GLU A 68 -1.93 7.35 -10.93
C GLU A 68 -1.99 5.95 -10.30
N GLU A 69 -1.53 4.92 -11.02
CA GLU A 69 -1.51 3.55 -10.48
C GLU A 69 -0.54 3.42 -9.30
N TYR A 70 0.67 3.98 -9.41
CA TYR A 70 1.64 3.95 -8.31
C TYR A 70 1.16 4.77 -7.12
N CYS A 71 0.59 5.95 -7.37
CA CYS A 71 0.00 6.78 -6.33
C CYS A 71 -1.09 6.03 -5.56
N ARG A 72 -2.01 5.38 -6.27
CA ARG A 72 -3.08 4.57 -5.67
C ARG A 72 -2.50 3.42 -4.84
N LYS A 73 -1.56 2.66 -5.41
CA LYS A 73 -0.92 1.52 -4.71
C LYS A 73 -0.17 1.98 -3.46
N VAL A 74 0.63 3.05 -3.55
CA VAL A 74 1.36 3.60 -2.40
C VAL A 74 0.39 3.92 -1.26
N ASN A 75 -0.67 4.68 -1.53
CA ASN A 75 -1.66 5.02 -0.50
C ASN A 75 -2.39 3.80 0.07
N GLU A 76 -2.70 2.80 -0.77
CA GLU A 76 -3.29 1.53 -0.33
C GLU A 76 -2.36 0.78 0.63
N TYR A 77 -1.06 0.69 0.34
CA TYR A 77 -0.10 0.04 1.24
C TYR A 77 0.18 0.84 2.51
N LEU A 78 0.15 2.17 2.45
CA LEU A 78 0.38 3.04 3.61
C LEU A 78 -0.82 3.05 4.58
N ASN A 79 -2.05 3.12 4.04
CA ASN A 79 -3.24 3.41 4.85
C ASN A 79 -4.16 2.19 5.02
N ASN A 80 -3.93 1.10 4.28
CA ASN A 80 -4.69 -0.14 4.43
C ASN A 80 -3.76 -1.36 4.47
N PRO A 81 -2.86 -1.45 5.48
CA PRO A 81 -1.92 -2.57 5.57
C PRO A 81 -2.67 -3.89 5.72
N THR A 82 -2.38 -4.86 4.85
CA THR A 82 -2.88 -6.23 4.99
C THR A 82 -2.30 -6.83 6.25
N MET A 83 -3.12 -6.99 7.28
CA MET A 83 -2.74 -7.69 8.50
C MET A 83 -2.76 -9.20 8.23
N PRO A 84 -1.65 -9.94 8.41
CA PRO A 84 -1.69 -11.39 8.42
C PRO A 84 -2.53 -11.85 9.62
N GLY A 85 -3.76 -12.31 9.36
CA GLY A 85 -4.65 -12.87 10.37
C GLY A 85 -5.76 -11.95 10.89
N ALA A 86 -5.80 -10.68 10.51
CA ALA A 86 -7.01 -9.86 10.69
C ALA A 86 -7.69 -9.67 9.33
N LEU A 87 -8.91 -10.19 9.21
CA LEU A 87 -9.80 -9.92 8.07
C LEU A 87 -10.17 -8.43 8.10
N GLY A 88 -9.28 -7.57 7.62
CA GLY A 88 -9.60 -6.20 7.26
C GLY A 88 -10.53 -6.17 6.06
N GLU A 89 -11.39 -5.16 6.00
CA GLU A 89 -12.46 -5.00 5.01
C GLU A 89 -11.96 -5.08 3.55
N GLY A 90 -10.71 -4.64 3.29
CA GLY A 90 -10.06 -4.76 1.98
C GLY A 90 -9.66 -6.19 1.57
N GLY A 91 -9.38 -7.07 2.53
CA GLY A 91 -9.07 -8.49 2.27
C GLY A 91 -10.31 -9.28 1.84
N LEU A 92 -11.49 -8.90 2.33
CA LEU A 92 -12.76 -9.46 1.88
C LEU A 92 -13.03 -9.12 0.41
N GLN A 93 -12.69 -7.92 -0.03
CA GLN A 93 -12.87 -7.53 -1.43
C GLN A 93 -11.99 -8.37 -2.37
N SER A 94 -10.77 -8.71 -1.96
CA SER A 94 -9.88 -9.57 -2.75
C SER A 94 -10.29 -11.06 -2.73
N LEU A 95 -10.94 -11.53 -1.66
CA LEU A 95 -11.50 -12.89 -1.56
C LEU A 95 -12.86 -13.04 -2.27
N LEU A 96 -13.67 -11.98 -2.31
CA LEU A 96 -14.98 -11.95 -2.96
C LEU A 96 -14.90 -11.58 -4.44
N GLY A 97 -13.89 -10.81 -4.85
CA GLY A 97 -13.73 -10.30 -6.22
C GLY A 97 -13.50 -11.39 -7.28
N ASN A 98 -13.06 -12.58 -6.87
CA ASN A 98 -12.83 -13.73 -7.77
C ASN A 98 -13.84 -14.88 -7.57
N MET A 99 -14.83 -14.72 -6.69
CA MET A 99 -15.78 -15.79 -6.38
C MET A 99 -16.97 -15.71 -7.33
N SER A 100 -17.26 -16.80 -8.06
CA SER A 100 -18.46 -16.84 -8.92
C SER A 100 -19.74 -16.70 -8.08
N HIS A 101 -20.80 -16.14 -8.67
CA HIS A 101 -22.09 -15.93 -8.00
C HIS A 101 -22.64 -17.20 -7.33
N ASN A 102 -22.37 -18.37 -7.90
CA ASN A 102 -22.75 -19.68 -7.36
C ASN A 102 -21.95 -20.08 -6.12
N GLN A 103 -20.70 -19.65 -6.02
CA GLN A 103 -19.78 -20.00 -4.93
C GLN A 103 -19.96 -19.03 -3.75
N LEU A 104 -20.40 -17.80 -4.03
CA LEU A 104 -20.90 -16.85 -3.03
C LEU A 104 -22.19 -17.34 -2.35
N MET A 105 -23.15 -17.86 -3.12
CA MET A 105 -24.39 -18.44 -2.56
C MET A 105 -24.12 -19.63 -1.63
N GLN A 106 -23.09 -20.45 -1.88
CA GLN A 106 -22.71 -21.54 -0.99
C GLN A 106 -22.09 -21.06 0.33
N LEU A 107 -21.38 -19.93 0.32
CA LEU A 107 -20.77 -19.35 1.52
C LEU A 107 -21.81 -18.64 2.39
N ILE A 108 -22.73 -17.89 1.77
CA ILE A 108 -23.87 -17.27 2.47
C ILE A 108 -24.79 -18.35 3.06
N GLY A 109 -25.02 -19.46 2.33
CA GLY A 109 -25.80 -20.60 2.84
C GLY A 109 -25.17 -21.36 4.00
N ARG A 110 -23.85 -21.26 4.21
CA ARG A 110 -23.15 -21.90 5.33
C ARG A 110 -23.14 -21.06 6.61
N THR A 111 -23.42 -19.76 6.50
CA THR A 111 -23.41 -18.81 7.63
C THR A 111 -24.83 -18.49 8.11
N GLY A 112 -25.77 -19.42 7.88
CA GLY A 112 -27.18 -19.32 8.27
C GLY A 112 -27.37 -19.10 9.76
N LEU A 113 -27.29 -17.84 10.17
CA LEU A 113 -27.95 -17.26 11.34
C LEU A 113 -29.46 -17.31 11.09
N GLY A 114 -30.18 -18.15 11.85
CA GLY A 114 -31.63 -17.96 12.08
C GLY A 114 -32.44 -19.24 12.25
N GLY A 115 -32.98 -19.44 13.47
CA GLY A 115 -34.09 -20.35 13.77
C GLY A 115 -33.92 -21.05 15.13
N LEU A 116 -33.95 -20.36 16.27
CA LEU A 116 -35.17 -20.26 17.10
C LEU A 116 -36.44 -20.72 16.39
N ASP A 117 -36.92 -21.93 16.71
CA ASP A 117 -38.31 -22.19 17.12
C ASP A 117 -38.54 -23.68 17.43
N LYS A 118 -39.00 -23.92 18.67
CA LYS A 118 -39.61 -25.11 19.29
C LYS A 118 -38.72 -26.26 19.78
#